data_AF-A0A0H3I5Z7-F1
#
_entry.id   AF-A0A0H3I5Z7-F1
#
_cell.length_a   1.000
_cell.length_b   1.000
_cell.length_c   1.000
_cell.angle_alpha   90.00
_cell.angle_beta   90.00
_cell.angle_gamma   90.00
#
_symmetry.space_group_name_H-M   'P 1'
#
loop_
_entity.id
_entity.type
_entity.pdbx_description
1 polymer ?
#
loop_
_entity_poly.entity_id
_entity_poly.type
_entity_poly.pdbx_seq_one_letter_code
_entity_poly.pdbx_strand_id
1 'polypeptide(L)'
;MNAPIADFAAQLHQESGWNPRAVSPVGAQGLAQFMPTTANWFSGIVPELRANQPFNPAWSIRALTGYDRWLWTRISASNDCERMAMTLSSYNGGLGWLQRDKQRAKIADKDILLWFDHVETVNAGRSTANWRENRHYPDRILHQLAPRYLSWGRATCVE
;
A
#
# COMPACT_ATOMS: atom_id res chain seq x y z
N MET A 1 14.11 12.41 7.67
CA MET A 1 13.67 11.18 6.96
C MET A 1 12.88 11.62 5.75
N ASN A 2 13.38 11.37 4.55
CA ASN A 2 12.73 11.83 3.31
C ASN A 2 11.67 10.80 2.90
N ALA A 3 10.41 11.07 3.22
CA ALA A 3 9.29 10.26 2.77
C ALA A 3 9.22 10.21 1.23
N PRO A 4 8.81 9.09 0.60
CA PRO A 4 8.65 9.03 -0.84
C PRO A 4 7.32 9.68 -1.26
N ILE A 5 7.35 11.01 -1.40
CA ILE A 5 6.15 11.81 -1.69
C ILE A 5 5.50 11.38 -3.01
N ALA A 6 6.29 11.03 -4.02
CA ALA A 6 5.76 10.59 -5.31
C ALA A 6 4.96 9.29 -5.20
N ASP A 7 5.40 8.34 -4.36
CA ASP A 7 4.72 7.07 -4.16
C ASP A 7 3.38 7.26 -3.44
N PHE A 8 3.34 8.11 -2.41
CA PHE A 8 2.09 8.44 -1.70
C PHE A 8 1.10 9.16 -2.60
N ALA A 9 1.57 10.11 -3.42
CA ALA A 9 0.73 10.79 -4.41
C ALA A 9 0.18 9.81 -5.46
N ALA A 10 1.00 8.87 -5.90
CA ALA A 10 0.60 7.80 -6.80
C ALA A 10 -0.43 6.84 -6.19
N GLN A 11 -0.28 6.51 -4.90
CA GLN A 11 -1.23 5.68 -4.18
C GLN A 11 -2.58 6.39 -4.02
N LEU A 12 -2.60 7.67 -3.63
CA LEU A 12 -3.85 8.47 -3.56
C LEU A 12 -4.52 8.59 -4.94
N HIS A 13 -3.73 8.70 -6.02
CA HIS A 13 -4.25 8.61 -7.39
C HIS A 13 -4.88 7.24 -7.63
N GLN A 14 -4.18 6.15 -7.31
CA GLN A 14 -4.70 4.80 -7.50
C GLN A 14 -6.00 4.55 -6.73
N GLU A 15 -6.10 5.03 -5.50
CA GLU A 15 -7.26 4.79 -4.63
C GLU A 15 -8.51 5.53 -5.11
N SER A 16 -8.40 6.82 -5.43
CA SER A 16 -9.59 7.65 -5.65
C SER A 16 -9.51 8.58 -6.85
N GLY A 17 -8.40 8.58 -7.59
CA GLY A 17 -8.13 9.59 -8.62
C GLY A 17 -8.16 11.01 -8.04
N TRP A 18 -7.70 11.17 -6.79
CA TRP A 18 -7.78 12.41 -6.01
C TRP A 18 -9.20 12.90 -5.65
N ASN A 19 -10.21 12.01 -5.65
CA ASN A 19 -11.56 12.37 -5.24
C ASN A 19 -11.78 12.09 -3.73
N PRO A 20 -11.84 13.14 -2.87
CA PRO A 20 -12.03 12.94 -1.42
C PRO A 20 -13.45 12.48 -1.05
N ARG A 21 -14.39 12.48 -2.00
CA ARG A 21 -15.76 12.01 -1.84
C ARG A 21 -16.00 10.62 -2.44
N ALA A 22 -14.95 9.94 -2.90
CA ALA A 22 -15.06 8.61 -3.49
C ALA A 22 -15.61 7.60 -2.48
N VAL A 23 -16.54 6.77 -2.94
CA VAL A 23 -17.04 5.59 -2.21
C VAL A 23 -17.02 4.41 -3.17
N SER A 24 -16.28 3.36 -2.84
CA SER A 24 -16.24 2.15 -3.67
C SER A 24 -17.52 1.32 -3.53
N PRO A 25 -17.82 0.40 -4.48
CA PRO A 25 -18.95 -0.52 -4.35
C PRO A 25 -18.92 -1.39 -3.09
N VAL A 26 -17.73 -1.63 -2.52
CA VAL A 26 -17.55 -2.40 -1.27
C VAL A 26 -17.49 -1.51 -0.03
N GLY A 27 -17.70 -0.20 -0.17
CA GLY A 27 -17.84 0.74 0.94
C GLY A 27 -16.53 1.36 1.41
N ALA A 28 -15.44 1.28 0.63
CA ALA A 28 -14.20 2.00 0.92
C ALA A 28 -14.41 3.52 0.73
N GLN A 29 -13.84 4.35 1.60
CA GLN A 29 -14.21 5.77 1.70
C GLN A 29 -13.03 6.74 1.55
N GLY A 30 -13.31 7.83 0.83
CA GLY A 30 -12.50 9.03 0.77
C GLY A 30 -11.20 8.87 -0.02
N LEU A 31 -10.29 9.84 0.14
CA LEU A 31 -9.13 9.98 -0.74
C LEU A 31 -8.22 8.74 -0.77
N ALA A 32 -8.13 8.05 0.36
CA ALA A 32 -7.28 6.87 0.57
C ALA A 32 -8.06 5.55 0.58
N GLN A 33 -9.37 5.58 0.29
CA GLN A 33 -10.27 4.41 0.25
C GLN A 33 -10.11 3.46 1.45
N PHE A 34 -10.12 4.01 2.67
CA PHE A 34 -10.12 3.15 3.86
C PHE A 34 -11.49 2.46 3.98
N MET A 35 -11.46 1.16 4.26
CA MET A 35 -12.66 0.47 4.75
C MET A 35 -13.06 1.04 6.12
N PRO A 36 -14.36 1.19 6.43
CA PRO A 36 -14.80 1.74 7.72
C PRO A 36 -14.23 1.01 8.93
N THR A 37 -14.09 -0.32 8.85
CA THR A 37 -13.48 -1.15 9.90
C THR A 37 -12.00 -0.82 10.12
N THR A 38 -11.23 -0.67 9.04
CA THR A 38 -9.82 -0.29 9.09
C THR A 38 -9.66 1.14 9.64
N ALA A 39 -10.50 2.08 9.19
CA ALA A 39 -10.48 3.46 9.66
C ALA A 39 -10.77 3.55 11.17
N ASN A 40 -11.78 2.82 11.66
CA ASN A 40 -12.12 2.73 13.08
C ASN A 40 -10.96 2.18 13.92
N TRP A 41 -10.40 1.03 13.51
CA TRP A 41 -9.28 0.41 14.23
C TRP A 41 -8.06 1.32 14.26
N PHE A 42 -7.67 1.87 13.11
CA PHE A 42 -6.45 2.67 12.99
C PHE A 42 -6.57 3.99 13.76
N SER A 43 -7.74 4.65 13.71
CA SER A 43 -8.04 5.83 14.52
C SER A 43 -8.02 5.55 16.03
N GLY A 44 -8.30 4.31 16.44
CA GLY A 44 -8.21 3.88 17.84
C GLY A 44 -6.78 3.79 18.36
N ILE A 45 -5.81 3.50 17.49
CA ILE A 45 -4.39 3.31 17.88
C ILE A 45 -3.48 4.48 17.52
N VAL A 46 -3.94 5.43 16.69
CA VAL A 46 -3.19 6.65 16.30
C VAL A 46 -3.90 7.89 16.84
N PRO A 47 -3.38 8.52 17.91
CA PRO A 47 -4.03 9.67 18.55
C PRO A 47 -4.36 10.82 17.61
N GLU A 48 -3.51 11.13 16.64
CA GLU A 48 -3.71 12.23 15.68
C GLU A 48 -4.86 11.97 14.69
N LEU A 49 -5.32 10.72 14.58
CA LEU A 49 -6.38 10.29 13.67
C LEU A 49 -7.71 10.00 14.37
N ARG A 50 -7.78 10.15 15.70
CA ARG A 50 -8.95 9.79 16.53
C ARG A 50 -10.29 10.33 16.02
N ALA A 51 -10.30 11.47 15.34
CA ALA A 51 -11.50 12.06 14.76
C ALA A 51 -12.17 11.20 13.67
N ASN A 52 -11.44 10.26 13.06
CA ASN A 52 -11.92 9.29 12.08
C ASN A 52 -12.77 9.93 10.96
N GLN A 53 -12.13 10.75 10.13
CA GLN A 53 -12.80 11.54 9.08
C GLN A 53 -12.33 11.11 7.68
N PRO A 54 -12.75 9.93 7.17
CA PRO A 54 -12.25 9.39 5.92
C PRO A 54 -12.47 10.30 4.70
N PHE A 55 -13.51 11.14 4.71
CA PHE A 55 -13.79 12.11 3.65
C PHE A 55 -13.03 13.45 3.79
N ASN A 56 -12.31 13.68 4.89
CA ASN A 56 -11.48 14.87 5.08
C ASN A 56 -10.10 14.62 4.44
N PRO A 57 -9.69 15.34 3.38
CA PRO A 57 -8.45 15.07 2.66
C PRO A 57 -7.21 15.07 3.55
N ALA A 58 -7.13 16.02 4.49
CA ALA A 58 -5.98 16.12 5.40
C ALA A 58 -5.92 14.91 6.35
N TRP A 59 -7.07 14.44 6.83
CA TRP A 59 -7.16 13.21 7.61
C TRP A 59 -6.76 11.99 6.76
N SER A 60 -7.28 11.86 5.53
CA SER A 60 -7.00 10.71 4.66
C SER A 60 -5.52 10.59 4.32
N ILE A 61 -4.85 11.70 4.01
CA ILE A 61 -3.41 11.72 3.70
C ILE A 61 -2.59 11.30 4.93
N ARG A 62 -2.94 11.80 6.12
CA ARG A 62 -2.28 11.38 7.37
C ARG A 62 -2.54 9.90 7.68
N ALA A 63 -3.75 9.42 7.44
CA ALA A 63 -4.12 8.02 7.65
C ALA A 63 -3.37 7.08 6.72
N LEU A 64 -3.30 7.39 5.42
CA LEU A 64 -2.56 6.61 4.44
C LEU A 64 -1.07 6.54 4.80
N THR A 65 -0.42 7.70 4.95
CA THR A 65 1.02 7.76 5.25
C THR A 65 1.36 7.12 6.60
N GLY A 66 0.48 7.26 7.60
CA GLY A 66 0.61 6.60 8.89
C GLY A 66 0.46 5.08 8.79
N TYR A 67 -0.51 4.59 8.00
CA TYR A 67 -0.75 3.16 7.85
C TYR A 67 0.34 2.49 7.01
N ASP A 68 0.80 3.12 5.93
CA ASP A 68 1.98 2.66 5.19
C ASP A 68 3.20 2.62 6.09
N ARG A 69 3.41 3.61 6.97
CA ARG A 69 4.51 3.57 7.94
C ARG A 69 4.34 2.41 8.94
N TRP A 70 3.13 2.16 9.41
CA TRP A 70 2.83 1.04 10.29
C TRP A 70 3.14 -0.31 9.63
N LEU A 71 2.82 -0.47 8.34
CA LEU A 71 3.16 -1.65 7.54
C LEU A 71 4.67 -1.75 7.30
N TRP A 72 5.27 -0.67 6.80
CA TRP A 72 6.69 -0.54 6.48
C TRP A 72 7.56 -1.01 7.64
N THR A 73 7.29 -0.54 8.86
CA THR A 73 8.08 -0.89 10.06
C THR A 73 8.04 -2.39 10.42
N ARG A 74 7.07 -3.15 9.90
CA ARG A 74 6.90 -4.60 10.11
C ARG A 74 7.39 -5.45 8.95
N ILE A 75 7.84 -4.82 7.88
CA ILE A 75 8.28 -5.49 6.65
C ILE A 75 9.79 -5.29 6.52
N SER A 76 10.52 -6.39 6.30
CA SER A 76 11.93 -6.38 5.89
C SER A 76 12.04 -6.75 4.42
N ALA A 77 12.86 -6.03 3.67
CA ALA A 77 13.17 -6.24 2.27
C ALA A 77 14.62 -5.80 1.97
N SER A 78 15.13 -6.10 0.79
CA SER A 78 16.53 -5.83 0.41
C SER A 78 16.84 -4.33 0.26
N ASN A 79 15.87 -3.53 -0.18
CA ASN A 79 15.98 -2.09 -0.36
C ASN A 79 14.62 -1.39 -0.20
N ASP A 80 14.59 -0.05 -0.30
CA ASP A 80 13.39 0.75 -0.12
C ASP A 80 12.32 0.50 -1.21
N CYS A 81 12.71 0.22 -2.45
CA CYS A 81 11.78 -0.09 -3.55
C CYS A 81 11.02 -1.40 -3.29
N GLU A 82 11.75 -2.47 -2.98
CA GLU A 82 11.18 -3.79 -2.64
C GLU A 82 10.30 -3.71 -1.40
N ARG A 83 10.74 -2.93 -0.40
CA ARG A 83 9.98 -2.71 0.82
C ARG A 83 8.68 -1.95 0.56
N MET A 84 8.71 -0.94 -0.30
CA MET A 84 7.51 -0.19 -0.64
C MET A 84 6.52 -1.06 -1.41
N ALA A 85 7.00 -1.89 -2.34
CA ALA A 85 6.12 -2.82 -3.07
C ALA A 85 5.42 -3.81 -2.12
N MET A 86 6.14 -4.35 -1.13
CA MET A 86 5.56 -5.19 -0.09
C MET A 86 4.58 -4.43 0.83
N THR A 87 4.85 -3.17 1.15
CA THR A 87 3.94 -2.29 1.90
C THR A 87 2.65 -2.08 1.13
N LEU A 88 2.71 -1.68 -0.14
CA LEU A 88 1.54 -1.45 -1.00
C LEU A 88 0.71 -2.74 -1.21
N SER A 89 1.39 -3.88 -1.38
CA SER A 89 0.75 -5.19 -1.41
C SER A 89 0.01 -5.49 -0.10
N SER A 90 0.58 -5.12 1.04
CA SER A 90 -0.06 -5.28 2.35
C SER A 90 -1.17 -4.28 2.60
N TYR A 91 -1.11 -3.08 2.03
CA TYR A 91 -2.17 -2.07 2.10
C TYR A 91 -3.42 -2.59 1.39
N ASN A 92 -3.27 -3.00 0.13
CA ASN A 92 -4.37 -3.53 -0.69
C ASN A 92 -4.86 -4.90 -0.18
N GLY A 93 -3.95 -5.79 0.19
CA GLY A 93 -4.25 -7.19 0.41
C GLY A 93 -4.09 -7.72 1.84
N GLY A 94 -3.64 -6.91 2.78
CA GLY A 94 -3.38 -7.26 4.18
C GLY A 94 -2.01 -7.88 4.46
N LEU A 95 -1.36 -7.44 5.56
CA LEU A 95 -0.04 -7.91 6.00
C LEU A 95 0.04 -9.44 6.20
N GLY A 96 -1.01 -10.05 6.76
CA GLY A 96 -1.04 -11.50 6.99
C GLY A 96 -0.92 -12.32 5.70
N TRP A 97 -1.46 -11.81 4.59
CA TRP A 97 -1.30 -12.46 3.30
C TRP A 97 0.09 -12.27 2.71
N LEU A 98 0.72 -11.10 2.86
CA LEU A 98 2.12 -10.92 2.49
C LEU A 98 3.00 -11.95 3.20
N GLN A 99 2.79 -12.18 4.50
CA GLN A 99 3.58 -13.17 5.25
C GLN A 99 3.38 -14.60 4.72
N ARG A 100 2.15 -14.95 4.32
CA ARG A 100 1.87 -16.24 3.66
C ARG A 100 2.57 -16.35 2.31
N ASP A 101 2.53 -15.29 1.50
CA ASP A 101 3.22 -15.23 0.22
C ASP A 101 4.74 -15.34 0.40
N LYS A 102 5.35 -14.66 1.38
CA LYS A 102 6.77 -14.83 1.73
C LYS A 102 7.11 -16.27 2.15
N GLN A 103 6.26 -16.92 2.95
CA GLN A 103 6.46 -18.33 3.31
C GLN A 103 6.36 -19.26 2.10
N ARG A 104 5.43 -18.97 1.16
CA ARG A 104 5.31 -19.73 -0.08
C ARG A 104 6.51 -19.51 -1.01
N ALA A 105 7.02 -18.28 -1.10
CA ALA A 105 8.22 -17.93 -1.85
C ALA A 105 9.43 -18.70 -1.32
N LYS A 106 9.60 -18.79 0.00
CA LYS A 106 10.65 -19.60 0.63
C LYS A 106 10.59 -21.09 0.23
N ILE A 107 9.39 -21.67 0.17
CA ILE A 107 9.21 -23.07 -0.27
C ILE A 107 9.55 -23.24 -1.76
N ALA A 108 9.33 -22.19 -2.55
CA ALA A 108 9.62 -22.16 -3.98
C ALA A 108 11.06 -21.71 -4.30
N ASP A 109 11.96 -21.72 -3.31
CA ASP A 109 13.37 -21.31 -3.43
C ASP A 109 13.55 -19.88 -3.98
N LYS A 110 12.66 -18.96 -3.57
CA LYS A 110 12.74 -17.53 -3.90
C LYS A 110 13.18 -16.72 -2.69
N ASP A 111 13.97 -15.67 -2.95
CA ASP A 111 14.33 -14.68 -1.92
C ASP A 111 13.09 -13.95 -1.38
N ILE A 112 12.87 -14.02 -0.07
CA ILE A 112 11.74 -13.39 0.61
C ILE A 112 11.94 -11.89 0.87
N LEU A 113 13.16 -11.38 0.64
CA LEU A 113 13.49 -9.96 0.75
C LEU A 113 13.29 -9.20 -0.56
N LEU A 114 13.02 -9.91 -1.66
CA LEU A 114 12.69 -9.34 -2.97
C LEU A 114 11.19 -9.53 -3.25
N TRP A 115 10.53 -8.46 -3.64
CA TRP A 115 9.15 -8.48 -4.12
C TRP A 115 9.12 -8.83 -5.61
N PHE A 116 9.79 -8.02 -6.43
CA PHE A 116 9.78 -8.15 -7.88
C PHE A 116 10.46 -9.45 -8.32
N ASP A 117 9.85 -10.17 -9.26
CA ASP A 117 10.27 -11.51 -9.75
C ASP A 117 10.34 -12.63 -8.69
N HIS A 118 10.05 -12.30 -7.43
CA HIS A 118 10.21 -13.15 -6.27
C HIS A 118 8.86 -13.35 -5.56
N VAL A 119 8.60 -12.65 -4.46
CA VAL A 119 7.37 -12.83 -3.66
C VAL A 119 6.10 -12.58 -4.48
N GLU A 120 6.13 -11.68 -5.46
CA GLU A 120 4.94 -11.39 -6.26
C GLU A 120 4.51 -12.56 -7.16
N THR A 121 5.44 -13.45 -7.52
CA THR A 121 5.22 -14.56 -8.47
C THR A 121 4.50 -15.76 -7.85
N VAL A 122 4.40 -15.81 -6.53
CA VAL A 122 3.72 -16.90 -5.82
C VAL A 122 2.32 -16.50 -5.38
N ASN A 123 1.44 -17.48 -5.19
CA ASN A 123 0.11 -17.29 -4.61
C ASN A 123 -0.09 -18.26 -3.44
N ALA A 124 -0.23 -17.74 -2.22
CA ALA A 124 -0.47 -18.55 -1.02
C ALA A 124 -1.95 -18.89 -0.74
N GLY A 125 -2.81 -18.86 -1.76
CA GLY A 125 -4.22 -19.30 -1.67
C GLY A 125 -5.26 -18.19 -1.82
N ARG A 126 -4.88 -17.02 -2.35
CA ARG A 126 -5.86 -16.01 -2.78
C ARG A 126 -6.62 -16.54 -4.01
N SER A 127 -7.86 -16.07 -4.19
CA SER A 127 -8.55 -16.25 -5.46
C SER A 127 -7.73 -15.61 -6.59
N THR A 128 -7.89 -16.13 -7.81
CA THR A 128 -7.15 -15.64 -8.97
C THR A 128 -7.37 -14.14 -9.21
N ALA A 129 -8.59 -13.64 -8.99
CA ALA A 129 -8.90 -12.21 -9.13
C ALA A 129 -8.17 -11.37 -8.09
N ASN A 130 -8.27 -11.73 -6.80
CA ASN A 130 -7.65 -10.97 -5.71
C ASN A 130 -6.12 -11.03 -5.78
N TRP A 131 -5.56 -12.13 -6.27
CA TRP A 131 -4.13 -12.23 -6.51
C TRP A 131 -3.67 -11.27 -7.60
N ARG A 132 -4.35 -11.26 -8.76
CA ARG A 132 -4.02 -10.34 -9.86
C ARG A 132 -4.14 -8.88 -9.45
N GLU A 133 -5.23 -8.51 -8.77
CA GLU A 133 -5.43 -7.15 -8.26
C GLU A 133 -4.28 -6.75 -7.33
N ASN A 134 -3.94 -7.62 -6.38
CA ASN A 134 -2.90 -7.35 -5.40
C ASN A 134 -1.49 -7.23 -6.01
N ARG A 135 -1.18 -7.97 -7.08
CA ARG A 135 0.11 -7.83 -7.78
C ARG A 135 0.15 -6.61 -8.68
N HIS A 136 -0.97 -6.28 -9.31
CA HIS A 136 -1.09 -5.10 -10.14
C HIS A 136 -0.94 -3.80 -9.33
N TYR A 137 -1.41 -3.79 -8.08
CA TYR A 137 -1.46 -2.58 -7.26
C TYR A 137 -0.06 -1.95 -7.01
N PRO A 138 0.97 -2.67 -6.50
CA PRO A 138 2.33 -2.15 -6.38
C PRO A 138 2.95 -1.72 -7.71
N ASP A 139 2.83 -2.55 -8.76
CA ASP A 139 3.41 -2.26 -10.08
C ASP A 139 2.85 -0.95 -10.66
N ARG A 140 1.52 -0.80 -10.64
CA ARG A 140 0.86 0.39 -11.15
C ARG A 140 1.27 1.65 -10.40
N ILE A 141 1.34 1.58 -9.07
CA ILE A 141 1.72 2.74 -8.25
C ILE A 141 3.18 3.12 -8.50
N LEU A 142 4.10 2.16 -8.37
CA LEU A 142 5.54 2.44 -8.36
C LEU A 142 6.11 2.71 -9.75
N HIS A 143 5.67 1.97 -10.78
CA HIS A 143 6.24 2.07 -12.11
C HIS A 143 5.43 2.93 -13.09
N GLN A 144 4.12 3.10 -12.87
CA GLN A 144 3.26 3.81 -13.84
C GLN A 144 2.77 5.17 -13.35
N LEU A 145 2.48 5.30 -12.04
CA LEU A 145 1.90 6.51 -11.45
C LEU A 145 2.94 7.39 -10.74
N ALA A 146 3.86 6.82 -9.95
CA ALA A 146 4.89 7.58 -9.22
C ALA A 146 5.77 8.47 -10.13
N PRO A 147 6.16 8.05 -11.35
CA PRO A 147 6.89 8.92 -12.28
C PRO A 147 6.20 10.25 -12.58
N ARG A 148 4.86 10.31 -12.49
CA ARG A 148 4.08 11.54 -12.73
C ARG A 148 4.23 12.58 -11.62
N TYR A 149 4.73 12.16 -10.45
CA TYR A 149 4.82 12.99 -9.25
C TYR A 149 6.26 13.26 -8.80
N LEU A 150 7.26 12.99 -9.64
CA LEU A 150 8.67 13.23 -9.31
C LEU A 150 8.98 14.71 -9.02
N SER A 151 8.20 15.63 -9.58
CA SER A 151 8.30 17.07 -9.24
C SER A 151 7.80 17.40 -7.83
N TRP A 152 7.08 16.49 -7.17
CA TRP A 152 6.56 16.67 -5.80
C TRP A 152 7.48 16.05 -4.74
N GLY A 153 8.39 15.17 -5.16
CA GLY A 153 9.41 14.57 -4.31
C GLY A 153 9.89 13.23 -4.85
N ARG A 154 10.76 12.57 -4.10
CA ARG A 154 11.35 11.29 -4.50
C ARG A 154 10.34 10.14 -4.55
N ALA A 155 10.60 9.16 -5.40
CA ALA A 155 9.98 7.83 -5.42
C ALA A 155 10.97 6.78 -4.87
N THR A 156 10.51 5.60 -4.44
CA THR A 156 11.43 4.53 -4.01
C THR A 156 12.01 3.71 -5.17
N CYS A 157 11.30 3.61 -6.31
CA CYS A 157 11.63 2.73 -7.43
C CYS A 157 12.04 3.48 -8.71
N VAL A 158 12.27 4.78 -8.62
CA VAL A 158 12.74 5.61 -9.73
C VAL A 158 13.96 6.35 -9.24
N GLU A 159 15.08 6.16 -9.93
CA GLU A 159 16.32 6.93 -9.73
C GLU A 159 16.22 8.31 -10.38
#